data_AF-A0A7X9E0J1-F1
#
_entry.id   AF-A0A7X9E0J1-F1
#
_cell.length_a   1.000
_cell.length_b   1.000
_cell.length_c   1.000
_cell.angle_alpha   90.00
_cell.angle_beta   90.00
_cell.angle_gamma   90.00
#
_symmetry.space_group_name_H-M   'P 1'
#
loop_
_entity.id
_entity.type
_entity.pdbx_description
1 polymer ?
#
loop_
_entity_poly.entity_id
_entity_poly.type
_entity_poly.pdbx_seq_one_letter_code
_entity_poly.pdbx_strand_id
1 'polypeptide(L)'
;MSEMLGNQFFMARNYPAAQKELEEVFIKEPKNISVKKKLLLCYTQTGKLKEAIKLFSEMINENIEYILDTDPSRDDCPCSELIAKIEKYYHPENSSTEHLLILAIIW
;
A
#
# COMPACT_ATOMS: atom_id res chain seq x y z
N MET A 1 -11.37 6.00 -16.10
CA MET A 1 -10.04 5.65 -15.56
C MET A 1 -9.76 4.18 -15.78
N SER A 2 -8.48 3.82 -15.84
CA SER A 2 -8.02 2.46 -16.15
C SER A 2 -6.99 2.00 -15.12
N GLU A 3 -7.01 0.72 -14.77
CA GLU A 3 -6.02 0.09 -13.90
C GLU A 3 -4.58 0.35 -14.40
N MET A 4 -4.38 0.32 -15.71
CA MET A 4 -3.09 0.57 -16.34
C MET A 4 -2.51 1.94 -15.98
N LEU A 5 -3.33 2.99 -15.96
CA LEU A 5 -2.87 4.34 -15.60
C LEU A 5 -2.52 4.43 -14.10
N GLY A 6 -3.36 3.85 -13.23
CA GLY A 6 -3.06 3.74 -11.80
C GLY A 6 -1.75 3.00 -11.54
N ASN A 7 -1.52 1.89 -12.25
CA ASN A 7 -0.28 1.12 -12.19
C ASN A 7 0.94 1.94 -12.66
N GLN A 8 0.80 2.75 -13.72
CA GLN A 8 1.89 3.62 -14.19
C GLN A 8 2.26 4.69 -13.16
N PHE A 9 1.28 5.35 -12.55
CA PHE A 9 1.57 6.31 -11.47
C PHE A 9 2.20 5.63 -10.26
N PHE A 10 1.76 4.42 -9.93
CA PHE A 10 2.31 3.64 -8.82
C PHE A 10 3.78 3.30 -9.06
N MET A 11 4.13 2.82 -10.26
CA MET A 11 5.51 2.55 -10.65
C MET A 11 6.37 3.82 -10.61
N ALA A 12 5.82 4.97 -11.01
CA ALA A 12 6.47 6.27 -10.94
C ALA A 12 6.54 6.87 -9.52
N ARG A 13 6.13 6.13 -8.47
CA ARG A 13 6.07 6.57 -7.06
C ARG A 13 5.16 7.79 -6.83
N ASN A 14 4.27 8.08 -7.78
CA ASN A 14 3.27 9.12 -7.64
C ASN A 14 2.02 8.55 -6.94
N TYR A 15 2.17 8.26 -5.64
CA TYR A 15 1.12 7.65 -4.83
C TYR A 15 -0.20 8.43 -4.81
N PRO A 16 -0.23 9.78 -4.75
CA PRO A 16 -1.48 10.54 -4.81
C PRO A 16 -2.26 10.32 -6.11
N ALA A 17 -1.57 10.36 -7.27
CA ALA A 17 -2.21 10.13 -8.56
C ALA A 17 -2.62 8.66 -8.74
N ALA A 18 -1.76 7.72 -8.32
CA ALA A 18 -2.06 6.30 -8.33
C ALA A 18 -3.30 5.96 -7.49
N GLN A 19 -3.39 6.51 -6.27
CA GLN A 19 -4.53 6.30 -5.38
C GLN A 19 -5.83 6.68 -6.05
N LYS A 20 -5.90 7.87 -6.67
CA LYS A 20 -7.11 8.37 -7.33
C LYS A 20 -7.60 7.39 -8.41
N GLU A 21 -6.70 6.96 -9.28
CA GLU A 21 -7.04 6.06 -10.38
C GLU A 21 -7.41 4.65 -9.88
N LEU A 22 -6.68 4.14 -8.88
CA LEU A 22 -6.92 2.82 -8.30
C LEU A 22 -8.18 2.77 -7.43
N GLU A 23 -8.58 3.85 -6.76
CA GLU A 23 -9.85 3.95 -6.03
C GLU A 23 -11.05 3.75 -6.96
N GLU A 24 -11.02 4.35 -8.17
CA GLU A 24 -12.09 4.14 -9.15
C GLU A 24 -12.16 2.70 -9.67
N VAL A 25 -11.00 2.05 -9.84
CA VAL A 25 -10.94 0.64 -10.24
C VAL A 25 -11.46 -0.24 -9.12
N PHE A 26 -11.05 0.03 -7.87
CA PHE A 26 -11.47 -0.72 -6.69
C PHE A 26 -12.99 -0.68 -6.49
N ILE A 27 -13.65 0.44 -6.77
CA ILE A 27 -15.12 0.55 -6.72
C ILE A 27 -15.80 -0.42 -7.70
N LYS A 28 -15.22 -0.60 -8.89
CA LYS A 28 -15.78 -1.48 -9.94
C LYS A 28 -15.42 -2.94 -9.72
N GLU A 29 -14.21 -3.19 -9.23
CA GLU A 29 -13.62 -4.51 -9.06
C GLU A 29 -13.07 -4.68 -7.64
N PRO A 30 -13.94 -4.72 -6.60
CA PRO A 30 -13.50 -4.74 -5.21
C PRO A 30 -12.79 -6.04 -4.82
N LYS A 31 -12.78 -7.06 -5.68
CA LYS A 31 -12.08 -8.33 -5.46
C LYS A 31 -10.69 -8.38 -6.13
N ASN A 32 -10.29 -7.35 -6.87
CA ASN A 32 -9.00 -7.32 -7.54
C ASN A 32 -7.88 -7.12 -6.51
N ILE A 33 -7.19 -8.22 -6.17
CA ILE A 33 -6.16 -8.25 -5.13
C ILE A 33 -4.96 -7.36 -5.49
N SER A 34 -4.57 -7.29 -6.77
CA SER A 34 -3.46 -6.44 -7.21
C SER A 34 -3.76 -4.97 -6.92
N VAL A 35 -4.98 -4.53 -7.24
CA VAL A 35 -5.45 -3.17 -6.95
C VAL A 35 -5.52 -2.95 -5.44
N LYS A 36 -6.04 -3.89 -4.65
CA LYS A 36 -6.06 -3.79 -3.18
C LYS A 36 -4.66 -3.58 -2.60
N LYS A 37 -3.68 -4.39 -3.01
CA LYS A 37 -2.27 -4.29 -2.56
C LYS A 37 -1.68 -2.91 -2.87
N LYS A 38 -1.80 -2.45 -4.12
CA LYS A 38 -1.26 -1.15 -4.54
C LYS A 38 -1.96 0.01 -3.84
N LEU A 39 -3.28 -0.08 -3.68
CA LEU A 39 -4.07 0.94 -3.01
C LEU A 39 -3.75 1.01 -1.50
N LEU A 40 -3.54 -0.14 -0.86
CA LEU A 40 -3.07 -0.21 0.52
C LEU A 40 -1.75 0.56 0.69
N LEU A 41 -0.78 0.32 -0.19
CA LEU A 41 0.50 1.04 -0.18
C LEU A 41 0.30 2.53 -0.45
N CYS A 42 -0.51 2.90 -1.44
CA CYS A 42 -0.87 4.30 -1.68
C CYS A 42 -1.41 4.98 -0.42
N TYR A 43 -2.32 4.34 0.30
CA TYR A 43 -2.89 4.89 1.53
C TYR A 43 -1.85 5.12 2.63
N THR A 44 -0.86 4.23 2.77
CA THR A 44 0.25 4.48 3.71
C THR A 44 1.04 5.72 3.32
N GLN A 45 1.27 5.95 2.03
CA GLN A 45 2.11 7.03 1.52
C GLN A 45 1.39 8.38 1.41
N THR A 46 0.06 8.39 1.35
CA THR A 46 -0.74 9.62 1.31
C THR A 46 -1.27 10.05 2.67
N GLY A 47 -0.90 9.35 3.75
CA GLY A 47 -1.34 9.65 5.11
C GLY A 47 -2.76 9.20 5.44
N LYS A 48 -3.41 8.43 4.54
CA LYS A 48 -4.74 7.84 4.76
C LYS A 48 -4.64 6.54 5.58
N LEU A 49 -4.03 6.64 6.76
CA LEU A 49 -3.66 5.47 7.55
C LEU A 49 -4.88 4.69 8.07
N LYS A 50 -6.00 5.36 8.35
CA LYS A 50 -7.24 4.70 8.80
C LYS A 50 -7.78 3.77 7.71
N GLU A 51 -7.78 4.23 6.47
CA GLU A 51 -8.18 3.47 5.28
C GLU A 51 -7.20 2.33 5.01
N ALA A 52 -5.90 2.56 5.17
CA ALA A 52 -4.88 1.52 5.05
C ALA A 52 -5.14 0.38 6.06
N ILE A 53 -5.31 0.70 7.34
CA ILE A 53 -5.56 -0.30 8.40
C ILE A 53 -6.85 -1.08 8.12
N LYS A 54 -7.91 -0.39 7.72
CA LYS A 54 -9.19 -1.03 7.38
C LYS A 54 -9.00 -2.02 6.22
N LEU A 55 -8.41 -1.58 5.11
CA LEU A 55 -8.20 -2.42 3.93
C LEU A 55 -7.27 -3.61 4.24
N PHE A 56 -6.20 -3.39 4.98
CA PHE A 56 -5.29 -4.44 5.43
C PHE A 56 -6.01 -5.50 6.27
N SER A 57 -6.83 -5.06 7.22
CA SER A 57 -7.61 -5.96 8.09
C SER A 57 -8.63 -6.76 7.28
N GLU A 58 -9.30 -6.14 6.31
CA GLU A 58 -10.19 -6.83 5.37
C GLU A 58 -9.45 -7.88 4.55
N MET A 59 -8.27 -7.56 4.01
CA MET A 59 -7.46 -8.50 3.24
C MET A 59 -7.04 -9.72 4.08
N ILE A 60 -6.57 -9.51 5.32
CA ILE A 60 -6.17 -10.60 6.22
C ILE A 60 -7.38 -11.50 6.57
N ASN A 61 -8.53 -10.89 6.88
CA ASN A 61 -9.73 -11.63 7.25
C ASN A 61 -10.32 -12.41 6.06
N GLU A 62 -10.18 -11.89 4.84
CA GLU A 62 -10.59 -12.60 3.62
C GLU A 62 -9.65 -13.77 3.31
N ASN A 63 -8.34 -13.51 3.25
CA ASN A 63 -7.32 -14.52 3.02
C ASN A 63 -5.92 -13.96 3.34
N ILE A 64 -5.31 -14.45 4.42
CA ILE A 64 -3.98 -14.02 4.85
C ILE A 64 -2.87 -14.26 3.82
N GLU A 65 -3.04 -15.24 2.91
CA GLU A 65 -2.08 -15.53 1.83
C GLU A 65 -1.93 -14.37 0.86
N TYR A 66 -2.92 -13.47 0.76
CA TYR A 66 -2.79 -12.25 -0.03
C TYR A 66 -1.61 -11.39 0.44
N ILE A 67 -1.26 -11.46 1.72
CA ILE A 67 -0.14 -10.73 2.29
C ILE A 67 1.11 -11.60 2.26
N LEU A 68 1.01 -12.84 2.75
CA LEU A 68 2.17 -13.72 2.96
C LEU A 68 2.83 -14.22 1.67
N ASP A 69 2.08 -14.48 0.60
CA ASP A 69 2.64 -14.91 -0.71
C ASP A 69 2.99 -13.72 -1.62
N THR A 70 3.22 -12.53 -1.05
CA THR A 70 3.66 -11.40 -1.85
C THR A 70 5.11 -11.59 -2.25
N ASP A 71 5.34 -11.63 -3.56
CA ASP A 71 6.69 -11.64 -4.12
C ASP A 71 7.02 -10.23 -4.60
N PRO A 72 8.02 -9.54 -4.01
CA PRO A 72 8.34 -8.16 -4.34
C PRO A 72 8.67 -7.92 -5.83
N SER A 73 9.21 -8.94 -6.52
CA SER A 73 9.59 -8.85 -7.92
C SER A 73 8.39 -9.09 -8.85
N ARG A 74 7.53 -10.05 -8.51
CA ARG A 74 6.32 -10.38 -9.28
C ARG A 74 5.22 -9.34 -9.11
N ASP A 75 5.07 -8.80 -7.90
CA ASP A 75 3.98 -7.90 -7.52
C ASP A 75 4.37 -6.41 -7.63
N ASP A 76 5.59 -6.11 -8.09
CA ASP A 76 6.18 -4.76 -8.15
C ASP A 76 6.07 -4.01 -6.81
N CYS A 77 6.26 -4.69 -5.66
CA CYS A 77 6.13 -4.01 -4.37
C CYS A 77 7.34 -3.10 -4.10
N PRO A 78 7.15 -1.78 -3.89
CA PRO A 78 8.20 -0.88 -3.41
C PRO A 78 8.51 -1.03 -1.90
N CYS A 79 8.09 -2.12 -1.27
CA CYS A 79 8.11 -2.33 0.17
C CYS A 79 9.52 -2.12 0.77
N SER A 80 10.56 -2.71 0.16
CA SER A 80 11.96 -2.57 0.61
C SER A 80 12.49 -1.14 0.54
N GLU A 81 12.14 -0.40 -0.53
CA GLU A 81 12.49 1.01 -0.71
C GLU A 81 11.80 1.88 0.35
N LEU A 82 10.52 1.62 0.62
CA LEU A 82 9.72 2.35 1.59
C LEU A 82 10.21 2.10 3.02
N ILE A 83 10.54 0.86 3.38
CA ILE A 83 11.12 0.51 4.68
C ILE A 83 12.43 1.27 4.88
N ALA A 84 13.36 1.19 3.93
CA ALA A 84 14.64 1.88 4.02
C ALA A 84 14.48 3.40 4.17
N LYS A 85 13.48 3.98 3.49
CA LYS A 85 13.15 5.40 3.64
C LYS A 85 12.66 5.72 5.05
N ILE A 86 11.74 4.92 5.59
CA ILE A 86 11.21 5.14 6.96
C ILE A 86 12.33 4.98 7.99
N GLU A 87 13.12 3.91 7.91
CA GLU A 87 14.22 3.63 8.83
C GLU A 87 15.27 4.74 8.83
N LYS A 88 15.57 5.33 7.67
CA LYS A 88 16.51 6.47 7.58
C LYS A 88 16.09 7.68 8.41
N TYR A 89 14.78 7.92 8.53
CA TYR A 89 14.23 9.05 9.29
C TYR A 89 13.65 8.60 10.64
N TYR A 90 13.80 7.32 10.98
CA TYR A 90 13.29 6.75 12.22
C TYR A 90 14.18 7.16 13.39
N HIS A 91 13.60 7.87 14.35
CA HIS A 91 14.24 8.22 15.60
C HIS A 91 13.39 7.67 16.75
N PRO A 92 13.88 6.70 17.55
CA PRO A 92 13.10 6.02 18.58
C PRO A 92 12.40 6.98 19.56
N GLU A 93 13.02 8.11 19.82
CA GLU A 93 12.60 9.10 20.83
C GLU A 93 11.48 10.02 20.33
N ASN A 94 11.23 10.06 19.02
CA ASN A 94 10.22 10.91 18.36
C ASN A 94 9.31 10.11 17.40
N SER A 95 9.34 8.78 17.47
CA SER A 95 8.61 7.94 16.53
C SER A 95 7.12 7.99 16.80
N SER A 96 6.36 8.55 15.86
CA SER A 96 4.90 8.54 15.94
C SER A 96 4.37 7.11 15.75
N THR A 97 3.27 6.79 16.43
CA THR A 97 2.53 5.53 16.27
C THR A 97 2.23 5.22 14.79
N GLU A 98 2.09 6.26 13.97
CA GLU A 98 1.84 6.12 12.54
C GLU A 98 2.99 5.44 11.78
N HIS A 99 4.25 5.74 12.12
CA HIS A 99 5.39 5.09 11.46
C HIS A 99 5.43 3.60 11.78
N LEU A 100 5.14 3.22 13.02
CA LEU A 100 5.07 1.81 13.43
C LEU A 100 3.93 1.08 12.71
N LEU A 101 2.78 1.73 12.56
CA LEU A 101 1.65 1.16 11.82
C LEU A 101 1.95 1.00 10.33
N ILE A 102 2.63 1.97 9.71
CA ILE A 102 3.06 1.84 8.32
C ILE A 102 4.04 0.68 8.17
N LEU A 103 5.05 0.57 9.04
CA LEU A 103 5.99 -0.55 9.05
C LEU A 103 5.32 -1.91 9.28
N ALA A 104 4.23 -1.96 10.05
CA ALA A 104 3.45 -3.18 10.23
C ALA A 104 2.62 -3.57 8.98
N ILE A 105 2.33 -2.60 8.10
CA ILE A 105 1.53 -2.77 6.88
C ILE A 105 2.41 -3.00 5.65
N ILE A 106 3.70 -2.66 5.66
CA ILE A 106 4.60 -2.88 4.52
C ILE A 106 5.56 -4.02 4.84
N TRP A 107 5.71 -4.99 3.93
CA TRP A 107 6.44 -6.25 4.15
C TRP A 107 7.39 -6.60 3.02
#